data_AF-A0A539DPM3-F1
#
_entry.id   AF-A0A539DPM3-F1
#
_cell.length_a   1.000
_cell.length_b   1.000
_cell.length_c   1.000
_cell.angle_alpha   90.00
_cell.angle_beta   90.00
_cell.angle_gamma   90.00
#
_symmetry.space_group_name_H-M   'P 1'
#
loop_
_entity.id
_entity.type
_entity.pdbx_description
1 polymer ?
#
loop_
_entity_poly.entity_id
_entity_poly.type
_entity_poly.pdbx_seq_one_letter_code
_entity_poly.pdbx_strand_id
1 'polypeptide(L)'
;MKLHRLLLVAMSVAITQWLFSPTTATAVPFDGNPKILLHLRPVTMKNACTTFGSLTDCQAAVTEGVTGQTYFAYVLAARGNLPSVAGAQFGIEYETGCPENRNNGSRIDIFSWTLCATLEFITPTPLWMSPGGGNLVIWDAVNRCQTGEAAVAGYFYLTCYSGNDLLEIVPRPVDGVAKLADCNSVEFTLPTSALGKAAFSAGGATPGCNPCDGPCAPPSVTGCIVPPDLVPPNPVADLMVIATSGSSITIRWTTTGDDGNSGQATALDIRYSPAPITEGNFNMATGVISRTTRASRTSSARRPAPRLHPT
;
A
#
# COMPACT_ATOMS: atom_id res chain seq x y z
N MET A 1 32.59 -54.11 -69.16
CA MET A 1 32.41 -53.21 -67.99
C MET A 1 32.38 -51.78 -68.51
N LYS A 2 31.21 -51.13 -68.56
CA LYS A 2 31.02 -49.80 -69.17
C LYS A 2 31.24 -48.71 -68.12
N LEU A 3 32.25 -47.86 -68.33
CA LEU A 3 32.58 -46.73 -67.48
C LEU A 3 31.72 -45.52 -67.87
N HIS A 4 30.84 -45.04 -66.98
CA HIS A 4 30.08 -43.81 -67.17
C HIS A 4 30.89 -42.60 -66.68
N ARG A 5 31.15 -41.64 -67.57
CA ARG A 5 31.72 -40.33 -67.22
C ARG A 5 30.59 -39.39 -66.83
N LEU A 6 30.60 -38.90 -65.59
CA LEU A 6 29.70 -37.87 -65.09
C LEU A 6 30.37 -36.50 -65.29
N LEU A 7 29.73 -35.60 -66.04
CA LEU A 7 30.13 -34.19 -66.13
C LEU A 7 29.47 -33.43 -64.97
N LEU A 8 30.25 -32.83 -64.08
CA LEU A 8 29.77 -31.91 -63.05
C LEU A 8 29.83 -30.48 -63.60
N VAL A 9 28.66 -29.84 -63.76
CA VAL A 9 28.54 -28.40 -64.03
C VAL A 9 28.41 -27.69 -62.69
N ALA A 10 29.42 -26.91 -62.29
CA ALA A 10 29.35 -26.06 -61.12
C ALA A 10 28.53 -24.80 -61.45
N MET A 11 27.32 -24.69 -60.89
CA MET A 11 26.60 -23.41 -60.84
C MET A 11 27.01 -22.64 -59.60
N SER A 12 27.72 -21.53 -59.79
CA SER A 12 28.06 -20.59 -58.74
C SER A 12 26.82 -19.74 -58.41
N VAL A 13 26.19 -19.97 -57.26
CA VAL A 13 25.15 -19.08 -56.72
C VAL A 13 25.85 -18.01 -55.89
N ALA A 14 25.88 -16.77 -56.40
CA ALA A 14 26.31 -15.62 -55.63
C ALA A 14 25.21 -15.25 -54.61
N ILE A 15 25.37 -15.67 -53.36
CA ILE A 15 24.51 -15.27 -52.25
C ILE A 15 24.98 -13.89 -51.78
N THR A 16 24.27 -12.84 -52.19
CA THR A 16 24.46 -11.49 -51.67
C THR A 16 23.99 -11.48 -50.21
N GLN A 17 24.91 -11.67 -49.28
CA GLN A 17 24.61 -11.56 -47.84
C GLN A 17 24.37 -10.09 -47.51
N TRP A 18 23.09 -9.73 -47.36
CA TRP A 18 22.72 -8.48 -46.74
C TRP A 18 23.18 -8.53 -45.28
N LEU A 19 24.20 -7.74 -44.95
CA LEU A 19 24.57 -7.45 -43.56
C LEU A 19 23.44 -6.60 -42.97
N PHE A 20 22.41 -7.25 -42.45
CA PHE A 20 21.50 -6.62 -41.50
C PHE A 20 22.30 -6.45 -40.21
N SER A 21 22.79 -5.23 -39.98
CA SER A 21 23.20 -4.84 -38.63
C SER A 21 21.97 -5.02 -37.73
N PRO A 22 22.02 -5.84 -36.67
CA PRO A 22 20.94 -5.85 -35.71
C PRO A 22 20.87 -4.45 -35.10
N THR A 23 19.85 -3.68 -35.47
CA THR A 23 19.44 -2.55 -34.66
C THR A 23 19.06 -3.14 -33.32
N THR A 24 19.84 -2.85 -32.28
CA THR A 24 19.42 -3.04 -30.89
C THR A 24 18.14 -2.23 -30.74
N ALA A 25 16.99 -2.90 -30.83
CA ALA A 25 15.72 -2.30 -30.47
C ALA A 25 15.87 -1.87 -29.01
N THR A 26 15.83 -0.57 -28.76
CA THR A 26 15.59 -0.07 -27.41
C THR A 26 14.29 -0.71 -26.96
N ALA A 27 14.31 -1.41 -25.83
CA ALA A 27 13.08 -1.97 -25.27
C ALA A 27 12.18 -0.78 -24.94
N VAL A 28 11.08 -0.63 -25.67
CA VAL A 28 10.11 0.44 -25.50
C VAL A 28 8.79 -0.24 -25.09
N PRO A 29 7.94 0.37 -24.22
CA PRO A 29 6.60 -0.12 -23.95
C PRO A 29 5.82 -0.45 -25.23
N PHE A 30 4.85 -1.36 -25.16
CA PHE A 30 4.08 -1.85 -26.33
C PHE A 30 3.50 -0.75 -27.24
N ASP A 31 3.23 0.44 -26.69
CA ASP A 31 2.65 1.60 -27.37
C ASP A 31 3.59 2.81 -27.48
N GLY A 32 4.83 2.71 -27.02
CA GLY A 32 5.77 3.85 -27.02
C GLY A 32 5.55 4.90 -25.93
N ASN A 33 4.47 4.81 -25.14
CA ASN A 33 4.09 5.88 -24.22
C ASN A 33 4.69 5.67 -22.82
N PRO A 34 4.99 6.74 -22.07
CA PRO A 34 5.49 6.64 -20.70
C PRO A 34 4.53 5.90 -19.75
N LYS A 35 5.08 5.23 -18.73
CA LYS A 35 4.33 4.43 -17.73
C LYS A 35 4.86 4.67 -16.31
N ILE A 36 4.01 4.40 -15.31
CA ILE A 36 4.47 4.17 -13.93
C ILE A 36 4.08 2.73 -13.55
N LEU A 37 5.06 1.92 -13.19
CA LEU A 37 4.89 0.49 -12.95
C LEU A 37 5.51 0.05 -11.64
N LEU A 38 5.09 -1.13 -11.18
CA LEU A 38 5.63 -1.79 -9.99
C LEU A 38 6.54 -2.94 -10.38
N HIS A 39 7.57 -3.16 -9.59
CA HIS A 39 8.49 -4.27 -9.77
C HIS A 39 8.79 -4.96 -8.44
N LEU A 40 8.51 -6.25 -8.33
CA LEU A 40 8.72 -7.04 -7.12
C LEU A 40 10.05 -7.78 -7.13
N ARG A 41 10.77 -7.67 -6.00
CA ARG A 41 11.97 -8.46 -5.70
C ARG A 41 11.96 -8.93 -4.25
N PRO A 42 12.16 -10.23 -4.00
CA PRO A 42 12.41 -10.71 -2.65
C PRO A 42 13.57 -9.96 -1.99
N VAL A 43 13.44 -9.70 -0.69
CA VAL A 43 14.47 -8.99 0.06
C VAL A 43 15.68 -9.91 0.28
N THR A 44 16.77 -9.65 -0.44
CA THR A 44 18.02 -10.43 -0.36
C THR A 44 19.22 -9.63 0.18
N MET A 45 19.19 -8.29 0.09
CA MET A 45 20.28 -7.39 0.51
C MET A 45 19.73 -6.05 1.03
N LYS A 46 20.58 -5.21 1.63
CA LYS A 46 20.25 -3.83 2.04
C LYS A 46 20.54 -2.84 0.90
N ASN A 47 19.72 -1.79 0.79
CA ASN A 47 19.84 -0.64 -0.13
C ASN A 47 19.87 -0.96 -1.62
N ALA A 48 18.68 -1.03 -2.23
CA ALA A 48 18.53 -1.69 -3.52
C ALA A 48 18.09 -0.77 -4.67
N CYS A 49 18.28 0.56 -4.54
CA CYS A 49 17.92 1.55 -5.57
C CYS A 49 18.57 1.32 -6.94
N THR A 50 19.80 0.78 -6.97
CA THR A 50 20.59 0.67 -8.22
C THR A 50 20.77 -0.76 -8.70
N THR A 51 20.51 -1.77 -7.87
CA THR A 51 20.83 -3.17 -8.21
C THR A 51 19.68 -3.90 -8.88
N PHE A 52 18.45 -3.76 -8.35
CA PHE A 52 17.31 -4.54 -8.85
C PHE A 52 16.13 -3.68 -9.35
N GLY A 53 16.12 -2.39 -9.06
CA GLY A 53 15.10 -1.47 -9.58
C GLY A 53 15.39 -0.98 -11.01
N SER A 54 16.66 -0.93 -11.43
CA SER A 54 17.02 -0.40 -12.75
C SER A 54 16.79 -1.46 -13.82
N LEU A 55 15.65 -1.36 -14.50
CA LEU A 55 15.32 -2.22 -15.63
C LEU A 55 15.83 -1.58 -16.94
N THR A 56 16.49 -2.39 -17.77
CA THR A 56 16.84 -2.03 -19.16
C THR A 56 15.68 -2.23 -20.13
N ASP A 57 14.65 -2.93 -19.67
CA ASP A 57 13.41 -3.22 -20.38
C ASP A 57 12.27 -3.22 -19.35
N CYS A 58 11.29 -2.33 -19.51
CA CYS A 58 10.19 -2.24 -18.56
C CYS A 58 9.22 -3.43 -18.64
N GLN A 59 9.24 -4.21 -19.73
CA GLN A 59 8.49 -5.48 -19.84
C GLN A 59 9.04 -6.55 -18.89
N ALA A 60 10.30 -6.45 -18.46
CA ALA A 60 10.90 -7.37 -17.50
C ALA A 60 10.43 -7.17 -16.04
N ALA A 61 9.48 -6.28 -15.80
CA ALA A 61 8.95 -6.03 -14.48
C ALA A 61 8.12 -7.22 -13.97
N VAL A 62 8.62 -7.88 -12.92
CA VAL A 62 7.89 -8.90 -12.15
C VAL A 62 6.77 -8.23 -11.34
N THR A 63 5.54 -8.71 -11.48
CA THR A 63 4.35 -8.15 -10.82
C THR A 63 3.66 -9.14 -9.88
N GLU A 64 4.11 -10.38 -9.84
CA GLU A 64 3.63 -11.47 -9.00
C GLU A 64 4.50 -11.64 -7.74
N GLY A 65 3.83 -11.69 -6.59
CA GLY A 65 4.42 -11.90 -5.27
C GLY A 65 3.77 -13.06 -4.54
N VAL A 66 4.54 -13.73 -3.70
CA VAL A 66 4.10 -14.85 -2.86
C VAL A 66 3.64 -14.32 -1.51
N THR A 67 2.43 -14.69 -1.10
CA THR A 67 1.93 -14.39 0.26
C THR A 67 2.84 -15.04 1.32
N GLY A 68 3.16 -14.30 2.38
CA GLY A 68 4.07 -14.67 3.47
C GLY A 68 5.53 -14.31 3.20
N GLN A 69 5.87 -13.80 2.01
CA GLN A 69 7.21 -13.34 1.66
C GLN A 69 7.29 -11.81 1.69
N THR A 70 8.43 -11.30 2.15
CA THR A 70 8.73 -9.87 2.17
C THR A 70 9.43 -9.43 0.88
N TYR A 71 9.00 -8.29 0.35
CA TYR A 71 9.45 -7.74 -0.91
C TYR A 71 9.98 -6.32 -0.79
N PHE A 72 10.92 -5.99 -1.67
CA PHE A 72 11.04 -4.65 -2.22
C PHE A 72 10.07 -4.52 -3.39
N ALA A 73 9.08 -3.64 -3.26
CA ALA A 73 8.18 -3.25 -4.35
C ALA A 73 8.63 -1.89 -4.90
N TYR A 74 9.40 -1.91 -5.98
CA TYR A 74 9.90 -0.70 -6.61
C TYR A 74 8.81 0.01 -7.39
N VAL A 75 8.82 1.33 -7.31
CA VAL A 75 8.06 2.19 -8.23
C VAL A 75 9.02 2.69 -9.29
N LEU A 76 8.70 2.39 -10.55
CA LEU A 76 9.50 2.73 -11.71
C LEU A 76 8.74 3.71 -12.60
N ALA A 77 9.44 4.71 -13.11
CA ALA A 77 8.95 5.58 -14.18
C ALA A 77 9.57 5.12 -15.50
N ALA A 78 8.82 4.36 -16.30
CA ALA A 78 9.25 3.96 -17.64
C ALA A 78 9.04 5.12 -18.60
N ARG A 79 10.12 5.51 -19.27
CA ARG A 79 10.19 6.72 -20.09
C ARG A 79 9.39 6.59 -21.39
N GLY A 80 9.36 5.39 -21.97
CA GLY A 80 8.91 5.21 -23.35
C GLY A 80 9.66 6.15 -24.29
N ASN A 81 8.93 6.83 -25.17
CA ASN A 81 9.48 7.76 -26.15
C ASN A 81 9.81 9.15 -25.60
N LEU A 82 9.58 9.42 -24.30
CA LEU A 82 10.02 10.68 -23.72
C LEU A 82 11.54 10.82 -23.84
N PRO A 83 12.09 12.03 -24.06
CA PRO A 83 13.54 12.19 -24.15
C PRO A 83 14.22 11.91 -22.81
N SER A 84 13.55 12.22 -21.70
CA SER A 84 14.07 12.06 -20.35
C SER A 84 12.94 12.08 -19.30
N VAL A 85 13.28 11.72 -18.06
CA VAL A 85 12.41 11.86 -16.88
C VAL A 85 13.18 12.59 -15.78
N ALA A 86 12.54 13.58 -15.16
CA ALA A 86 12.99 14.27 -13.96
C ALA A 86 11.91 14.42 -12.89
N GLY A 87 10.66 14.03 -13.16
CA GLY A 87 9.60 14.03 -12.15
C GLY A 87 8.61 12.89 -12.36
N ALA A 88 8.04 12.41 -11.27
CA ALA A 88 6.93 11.47 -11.28
C ALA A 88 5.93 11.82 -10.18
N GLN A 89 4.65 11.87 -10.55
CA GLN A 89 3.54 12.11 -9.64
C GLN A 89 2.61 10.92 -9.65
N PHE A 90 2.31 10.36 -8.48
CA PHE A 90 1.48 9.18 -8.33
C PHE A 90 0.93 9.03 -6.91
N GLY A 91 -0.02 8.13 -6.74
CA GLY A 91 -0.42 7.61 -5.44
C GLY A 91 -0.34 6.09 -5.41
N ILE A 92 -0.69 5.55 -4.25
CA ILE A 92 -0.83 4.11 -4.05
C ILE A 92 -2.20 3.77 -3.50
N GLU A 93 -2.68 2.58 -3.84
CA GLU A 93 -3.86 1.97 -3.27
C GLU A 93 -3.56 0.51 -2.95
N TYR A 94 -4.06 0.04 -1.81
CA TYR A 94 -4.05 -1.35 -1.40
C TYR A 94 -5.17 -1.55 -0.39
N GLU A 95 -5.72 -2.76 -0.33
CA GLU A 95 -6.78 -3.08 0.64
C GLU A 95 -7.97 -2.12 0.62
N THR A 96 -8.37 -1.69 -0.58
CA THR A 96 -9.58 -0.88 -0.80
C THR A 96 -9.59 0.47 -0.07
N GLY A 97 -8.44 1.04 0.26
CA GLY A 97 -8.37 2.43 0.73
C GLY A 97 -8.53 2.60 2.23
N CYS A 98 -8.38 1.54 3.04
CA CYS A 98 -8.53 1.59 4.49
C CYS A 98 -7.22 1.87 5.25
N PRO A 99 -6.98 3.10 5.77
CA PRO A 99 -5.74 3.43 6.46
C PRO A 99 -5.51 2.66 7.77
N GLU A 100 -6.59 2.18 8.38
CA GLU A 100 -6.56 1.36 9.60
C GLU A 100 -5.95 -0.02 9.38
N ASN A 101 -5.89 -0.49 8.12
CA ASN A 101 -5.32 -1.80 7.81
C ASN A 101 -3.79 -1.82 7.85
N ARG A 102 -3.14 -0.66 8.00
CA ARG A 102 -1.69 -0.62 8.00
C ARG A 102 -1.11 -1.32 9.23
N ASN A 103 -0.19 -2.25 9.00
CA ASN A 103 0.56 -3.01 10.01
C ASN A 103 -0.36 -3.87 10.90
N ASN A 104 -1.44 -4.42 10.34
CA ASN A 104 -2.37 -5.27 11.09
C ASN A 104 -2.04 -6.77 10.98
N GLY A 105 -1.03 -7.16 10.21
CA GLY A 105 -0.63 -8.56 10.01
C GLY A 105 -1.57 -9.35 9.10
N SER A 106 -2.44 -8.68 8.36
CA SER A 106 -3.37 -9.24 7.39
C SER A 106 -3.12 -8.55 6.05
N ARG A 107 -3.30 -9.28 4.94
CA ARG A 107 -3.16 -8.70 3.59
C ARG A 107 -1.84 -7.91 3.47
N ILE A 108 -1.78 -6.76 2.78
CA ILE A 108 -0.57 -6.00 2.51
C ILE A 108 -0.26 -5.01 3.64
N ASP A 109 0.88 -5.24 4.29
CA ASP A 109 1.47 -4.29 5.22
C ASP A 109 2.69 -3.60 4.61
N ILE A 110 2.61 -2.27 4.45
CA ILE A 110 3.75 -1.43 4.05
C ILE A 110 4.45 -0.89 5.30
N PHE A 111 5.67 -1.39 5.54
CA PHE A 111 6.48 -1.02 6.70
C PHE A 111 7.29 0.26 6.47
N SER A 112 7.84 0.44 5.27
CA SER A 112 8.61 1.64 4.93
C SER A 112 8.66 1.95 3.44
N TRP A 113 8.99 3.21 3.14
CA TRP A 113 9.31 3.72 1.81
C TRP A 113 10.76 4.21 1.82
N THR A 114 11.53 3.83 0.80
CA THR A 114 12.86 4.38 0.55
C THR A 114 12.84 5.16 -0.75
N LEU A 115 13.08 6.47 -0.66
CA LEU A 115 13.23 7.35 -1.82
C LEU A 115 14.56 7.06 -2.53
N CYS A 116 14.50 6.77 -3.83
CA CYS A 116 15.67 6.63 -4.70
C CYS A 116 15.90 7.86 -5.61
N ALA A 117 14.85 8.65 -5.83
CA ALA A 117 14.94 9.97 -6.47
C ALA A 117 15.68 10.99 -5.58
N THR A 118 15.71 12.26 -6.00
CA THR A 118 16.46 13.31 -5.29
C THR A 118 15.64 13.96 -4.18
N LEU A 119 14.37 14.24 -4.44
CA LEU A 119 13.45 14.91 -3.52
C LEU A 119 12.03 14.34 -3.66
N GLU A 120 11.22 14.52 -2.62
CA GLU A 120 9.82 14.11 -2.61
C GLU A 120 8.91 15.11 -1.90
N PHE A 121 7.65 15.15 -2.32
CA PHE A 121 6.59 15.99 -1.74
C PHE A 121 5.37 15.12 -1.46
N ILE A 122 5.36 14.54 -0.27
CA ILE A 122 4.30 13.66 0.19
C ILE A 122 2.97 14.41 0.37
N THR A 123 1.86 13.75 0.05
CA THR A 123 0.54 14.21 0.47
C THR A 123 0.39 13.99 1.98
N PRO A 124 -0.10 14.98 2.75
CA PRO A 124 -0.22 14.85 4.21
C PRO A 124 -1.40 13.98 4.64
N THR A 125 -2.48 13.92 3.84
CA THR A 125 -3.69 13.16 4.14
C THR A 125 -4.29 12.52 2.88
N PRO A 126 -4.47 11.19 2.83
CA PRO A 126 -3.87 10.19 3.72
C PRO A 126 -2.34 10.30 3.76
N LEU A 127 -1.72 9.97 4.90
CA LEU A 127 -0.28 10.00 5.05
C LEU A 127 0.38 9.09 4.01
N TRP A 128 1.51 9.50 3.45
CA TRP A 128 2.28 8.66 2.52
C TRP A 128 2.55 7.27 3.10
N MET A 129 2.44 6.24 2.24
CA MET A 129 2.39 4.80 2.54
C MET A 129 1.06 4.26 3.08
N SER A 130 0.09 5.10 3.46
CA SER A 130 -1.27 4.62 3.73
C SER A 130 -1.97 4.29 2.41
N PRO A 131 -2.98 3.40 2.40
CA PRO A 131 -3.93 3.30 1.29
C PRO A 131 -4.48 4.68 0.92
N GLY A 132 -4.52 5.00 -0.37
CA GLY A 132 -4.87 6.34 -0.86
C GLY A 132 -3.80 7.41 -0.58
N GLY A 133 -2.58 7.04 -0.22
CA GLY A 133 -1.46 7.97 -0.05
C GLY A 133 -0.94 8.48 -1.40
N GLY A 134 -0.42 9.71 -1.43
CA GLY A 134 0.12 10.35 -2.64
C GLY A 134 1.54 10.88 -2.48
N ASN A 135 2.30 10.93 -3.57
CA ASN A 135 3.65 11.50 -3.60
C ASN A 135 3.94 12.17 -4.95
N LEU A 136 4.82 13.15 -4.93
CA LEU A 136 5.49 13.71 -6.10
C LEU A 136 6.99 13.61 -5.86
N VAL A 137 7.66 12.81 -6.66
CA VAL A 137 9.11 12.63 -6.58
C VAL A 137 9.78 13.34 -7.75
N ILE A 138 10.99 13.82 -7.51
CA ILE A 138 11.79 14.53 -8.51
C ILE A 138 13.24 14.09 -8.44
N TRP A 139 13.85 13.98 -9.62
CA TRP A 139 15.28 13.85 -9.81
C TRP A 139 15.86 15.24 -10.11
N ASP A 140 17.09 15.50 -9.69
CA ASP A 140 17.80 16.71 -10.11
C ASP A 140 17.89 16.74 -11.65
N ALA A 141 17.11 17.64 -12.27
CA ALA A 141 16.99 17.74 -13.72
C ALA A 141 18.30 18.18 -14.40
N VAL A 142 19.24 18.79 -13.67
CA VAL A 142 20.51 19.27 -14.21
C VAL A 142 21.58 18.19 -14.10
N ASN A 143 21.73 17.60 -12.91
CA ASN A 143 22.86 16.69 -12.63
C ASN A 143 22.48 15.20 -12.62
N ARG A 144 21.18 14.88 -12.51
CA ARG A 144 20.67 13.51 -12.37
C ARG A 144 19.42 13.29 -13.23
N CYS A 145 19.36 13.93 -14.38
CA CYS A 145 18.34 13.68 -15.39
C CYS A 145 18.33 12.20 -15.81
N GLN A 146 17.16 11.58 -15.83
CA GLN A 146 17.03 10.15 -16.14
C GLN A 146 16.82 9.96 -17.63
N THR A 147 17.74 9.26 -18.28
CA THR A 147 17.71 8.96 -19.73
C THR A 147 17.62 7.46 -20.04
N GLY A 148 17.75 6.62 -19.02
CA GLY A 148 17.53 5.18 -19.13
C GLY A 148 16.06 4.83 -19.32
N GLU A 149 15.80 3.55 -19.56
CA GLU A 149 14.45 3.05 -19.87
C GLU A 149 13.47 3.22 -18.71
N ALA A 150 13.88 2.80 -17.51
CA ALA A 150 13.09 2.92 -16.30
C ALA A 150 13.89 3.63 -15.19
N ALA A 151 13.39 4.78 -14.75
CA ALA A 151 13.93 5.49 -13.60
C ALA A 151 13.35 4.95 -12.29
N VAL A 152 14.20 4.68 -11.30
CA VAL A 152 13.77 4.16 -9.99
C VAL A 152 13.36 5.32 -9.09
N ALA A 153 12.06 5.47 -8.83
CA ALA A 153 11.54 6.51 -7.93
C ALA A 153 11.88 6.18 -6.46
N GLY A 154 11.70 4.91 -6.10
CA GLY A 154 11.87 4.40 -4.76
C GLY A 154 11.34 2.98 -4.66
N TYR A 155 11.29 2.45 -3.44
CA TYR A 155 10.65 1.16 -3.18
C TYR A 155 9.95 1.13 -1.83
N PHE A 156 8.88 0.35 -1.76
CA PHE A 156 8.24 -0.05 -0.51
C PHE A 156 8.90 -1.32 0.02
N TYR A 157 9.12 -1.38 1.32
CA TYR A 157 9.40 -2.61 2.06
C TYR A 157 8.09 -3.09 2.67
N LEU A 158 7.58 -4.23 2.20
CA LEU A 158 6.25 -4.71 2.53
C LEU A 158 6.17 -6.23 2.58
N THR A 159 5.12 -6.75 3.21
CA THR A 159 4.73 -8.17 3.19
C THR A 159 3.23 -8.27 2.95
N CYS A 160 2.80 -9.23 2.12
CA CYS A 160 1.40 -9.65 2.09
C CYS A 160 1.23 -10.91 2.95
N TYR A 161 0.40 -10.90 4.00
CA TYR A 161 0.29 -12.01 4.97
C TYR A 161 -0.81 -13.03 4.65
N SER A 162 -1.86 -12.63 3.96
CA SER A 162 -3.04 -13.49 3.74
C SER A 162 -3.83 -13.10 2.50
N GLY A 163 -4.48 -14.09 1.90
CA GLY A 163 -5.38 -13.87 0.77
C GLY A 163 -4.68 -13.45 -0.52
N ASN A 164 -5.49 -13.05 -1.50
CA ASN A 164 -5.03 -12.38 -2.71
C ASN A 164 -5.24 -10.88 -2.55
N ASP A 165 -4.22 -10.09 -2.87
CA ASP A 165 -4.29 -8.64 -2.77
C ASP A 165 -3.44 -7.93 -3.83
N LEU A 166 -3.70 -6.64 -4.01
CA LEU A 166 -3.06 -5.79 -4.99
C LEU A 166 -2.46 -4.56 -4.31
N LEU A 167 -1.21 -4.27 -4.65
CA LEU A 167 -0.67 -2.91 -4.54
C LEU A 167 -0.83 -2.25 -5.91
N GLU A 168 -1.55 -1.15 -5.97
CA GLU A 168 -1.89 -0.46 -7.21
C GLU A 168 -1.25 0.93 -7.24
N ILE A 169 -0.68 1.32 -8.39
CA ILE A 169 -0.38 2.73 -8.66
C ILE A 169 -1.68 3.42 -9.08
N VAL A 170 -1.96 4.55 -8.45
CA VAL A 170 -3.16 5.35 -8.72
C VAL A 170 -2.78 6.80 -9.07
N PRO A 171 -3.67 7.58 -9.71
CA PRO A 171 -3.49 9.02 -9.76
C PRO A 171 -3.31 9.59 -8.36
N ARG A 172 -2.46 10.62 -8.20
CA ARG A 172 -2.17 11.17 -6.88
C ARG A 172 -3.47 11.69 -6.24
N PRO A 173 -3.89 11.23 -5.06
CA PRO A 173 -5.25 11.49 -4.59
C PRO A 173 -5.61 12.95 -4.31
N VAL A 174 -4.62 13.82 -4.08
CA VAL A 174 -4.85 15.26 -3.80
C VAL A 174 -5.31 16.04 -5.03
N ASP A 175 -4.92 15.62 -6.23
CA ASP A 175 -5.24 16.32 -7.48
C ASP A 175 -5.88 15.40 -8.54
N GLY A 176 -5.91 14.09 -8.30
CA GLY A 176 -6.50 13.10 -9.19
C GLY A 176 -5.67 12.84 -10.46
N VAL A 177 -4.37 13.20 -10.47
CA VAL A 177 -3.54 13.07 -11.68
C VAL A 177 -2.29 12.23 -11.42
N ALA A 178 -1.94 11.36 -12.38
CA ALA A 178 -0.62 10.76 -12.48
C ALA A 178 0.16 11.43 -13.62
N LYS A 179 1.44 11.75 -13.39
CA LYS A 179 2.28 12.45 -14.39
C LYS A 179 3.70 11.94 -14.37
N LEU A 180 4.37 12.05 -15.51
CA LEU A 180 5.83 12.19 -15.57
C LEU A 180 6.18 13.61 -16.02
N ALA A 181 7.35 14.10 -15.63
CA ALA A 181 7.93 15.32 -16.17
C ALA A 181 9.31 15.02 -16.74
N ASP A 182 9.67 15.64 -17.87
CA ASP A 182 11.01 15.56 -18.44
C ASP A 182 11.98 16.55 -17.77
N CYS A 183 13.25 16.53 -18.18
CA CYS A 183 14.28 17.39 -17.59
C CYS A 183 14.17 18.87 -17.99
N ASN A 184 13.27 19.22 -18.91
CA ASN A 184 12.92 20.61 -19.24
C ASN A 184 11.65 21.06 -18.50
N SER A 185 11.19 20.27 -17.51
CA SER A 185 9.95 20.51 -16.76
C SER A 185 8.69 20.43 -17.62
N VAL A 186 8.72 19.74 -18.76
CA VAL A 186 7.52 19.46 -19.55
C VAL A 186 6.79 18.29 -18.90
N GLU A 187 5.53 18.50 -18.54
CA GLU A 187 4.70 17.50 -17.89
C GLU A 187 3.87 16.68 -18.88
N PHE A 188 3.75 15.38 -18.61
CA PHE A 188 3.01 14.40 -19.39
C PHE A 188 2.04 13.69 -18.46
N THR A 189 0.74 13.91 -18.67
CA THR A 189 -0.31 13.24 -17.90
C THR A 189 -0.49 11.81 -18.38
N LEU A 190 -0.55 10.87 -17.44
CA LEU A 190 -0.73 9.45 -17.71
C LEU A 190 -2.19 9.03 -17.55
N PRO A 191 -2.75 8.24 -18.48
CA PRO A 191 -4.04 7.59 -18.26
C PRO A 191 -3.90 6.52 -17.18
N THR A 192 -5.00 6.14 -16.52
CA THR A 192 -5.00 5.06 -15.52
C THR A 192 -4.57 3.71 -16.09
N SER A 193 -4.74 3.50 -17.40
CA SER A 193 -4.26 2.31 -18.10
C SER A 193 -2.72 2.22 -18.20
N ALA A 194 -2.01 3.31 -17.93
CA ALA A 194 -0.55 3.38 -17.90
C ALA A 194 0.02 3.17 -16.48
N LEU A 195 -0.82 2.82 -15.50
CA LEU A 195 -0.45 2.64 -14.10
C LEU A 195 -0.46 1.15 -13.74
N GLY A 196 0.68 0.66 -13.26
CA GLY A 196 0.88 -0.76 -12.96
C GLY A 196 0.38 -1.19 -11.59
N LYS A 197 0.28 -2.50 -11.42
CA LYS A 197 -0.21 -3.16 -10.21
C LYS A 197 0.67 -4.37 -9.90
N ALA A 198 0.94 -4.63 -8.63
CA ALA A 198 1.60 -5.83 -8.16
C ALA A 198 0.58 -6.68 -7.38
N ALA A 199 0.50 -7.97 -7.69
CA ALA A 199 -0.40 -8.91 -7.04
C ALA A 199 0.36 -9.84 -6.10
N PHE A 200 -0.26 -10.15 -4.97
CA PHE A 200 0.23 -11.13 -4.01
C PHE A 200 -0.77 -12.27 -3.90
N SER A 201 -0.29 -13.50 -4.00
CA SER A 201 -1.13 -14.70 -3.97
C SER A 201 -0.38 -15.91 -3.43
N ALA A 202 -1.13 -16.96 -3.07
CA ALA A 202 -0.54 -18.23 -2.68
C ALA A 202 0.33 -18.79 -3.82
N GLY A 203 1.62 -18.99 -3.54
CA GLY A 203 2.60 -19.47 -4.53
C GLY A 203 2.94 -18.48 -5.65
N GLY A 204 2.46 -17.22 -5.61
CA GLY A 204 2.72 -16.22 -6.66
C GLY A 204 2.08 -16.57 -8.00
N ALA A 205 0.98 -17.30 -7.99
CA ALA A 205 0.33 -17.81 -9.20
C ALA A 205 -0.43 -16.74 -9.99
N THR A 206 -0.83 -15.64 -9.35
CA THR A 206 -1.58 -14.56 -9.98
C THR A 206 -0.67 -13.37 -10.23
N PRO A 207 -0.42 -13.00 -11.50
CA PRO A 207 0.29 -11.77 -11.82
C PRO A 207 -0.54 -10.53 -11.53
N GLY A 208 0.16 -9.42 -11.29
CA GLY A 208 -0.45 -8.11 -11.28
C GLY A 208 -0.68 -7.63 -12.71
N CYS A 209 -0.39 -6.35 -12.95
CA CYS A 209 -0.44 -5.78 -14.28
C CYS A 209 0.80 -4.93 -14.56
N ASN A 210 1.54 -5.30 -15.60
CA ASN A 210 2.62 -4.50 -16.15
C ASN A 210 2.09 -3.67 -17.33
N PRO A 211 2.00 -2.34 -17.21
CA PRO A 211 1.45 -1.51 -18.27
C PRO A 211 2.39 -1.37 -19.48
N CYS A 212 3.60 -1.93 -19.41
CA CYS A 212 4.50 -2.04 -20.56
C CYS A 212 4.11 -3.17 -21.52
N ASP A 213 3.36 -4.18 -21.06
CA ASP A 213 2.91 -5.31 -21.88
C ASP A 213 1.52 -5.09 -22.49
N GLY A 214 0.75 -4.15 -21.95
CA GLY A 214 -0.59 -3.80 -22.41
C GLY A 214 -1.29 -2.85 -21.44
N PRO A 215 -2.48 -2.32 -21.76
CA PRO A 215 -3.20 -1.41 -20.89
C PRO A 215 -3.68 -2.12 -19.61
N CYS A 216 -3.40 -1.54 -18.44
CA CYS A 216 -3.93 -2.04 -17.17
C CYS A 216 -5.39 -1.61 -16.95
N ALA A 217 -6.15 -2.45 -16.25
CA ALA A 217 -7.49 -2.08 -15.79
C ALA A 217 -7.41 -0.91 -14.79
N PRO A 218 -8.43 -0.03 -14.73
CA PRO A 218 -8.48 1.05 -13.74
C PRO A 218 -8.31 0.53 -12.31
N PRO A 219 -7.77 1.36 -11.40
CA PRO A 219 -7.56 0.93 -10.02
C PRO A 219 -8.87 0.74 -9.26
N SER A 220 -8.88 -0.23 -8.33
CA SER A 220 -10.09 -0.59 -7.56
C SER A 220 -10.27 0.32 -6.33
N VAL A 221 -10.32 1.63 -6.55
CA VAL A 221 -10.47 2.66 -5.50
C VAL A 221 -11.91 2.72 -5.00
N THR A 222 -12.30 1.74 -4.17
CA THR A 222 -13.69 1.66 -3.65
C THR A 222 -13.90 2.56 -2.41
N GLY A 223 -12.85 3.18 -1.88
CA GLY A 223 -12.91 3.88 -0.59
C GLY A 223 -13.04 2.87 0.56
N CYS A 224 -12.62 3.27 1.76
CA CYS A 224 -12.54 2.33 2.88
C CYS A 224 -13.91 1.73 3.21
N ILE A 225 -14.11 0.48 2.80
CA ILE A 225 -15.26 -0.33 3.23
C ILE A 225 -14.81 -1.12 4.45
N VAL A 226 -14.82 -0.49 5.63
CA VAL A 226 -14.75 -1.27 6.87
C VAL A 226 -16.01 -2.13 6.91
N PRO A 227 -15.92 -3.47 7.00
CA PRO A 227 -17.09 -4.29 7.27
C PRO A 227 -17.79 -3.74 8.51
N PRO A 228 -19.13 -3.70 8.57
CA PRO A 228 -19.81 -3.24 9.77
C PRO A 228 -19.30 -4.05 10.97
N ASP A 229 -18.96 -3.38 12.07
CA ASP A 229 -18.73 -4.05 13.34
C ASP A 229 -20.04 -4.70 13.77
N LEU A 230 -19.99 -6.02 13.90
CA LEU A 230 -21.12 -6.87 14.28
C LEU A 230 -20.80 -7.69 15.54
N VAL A 231 -19.63 -7.52 16.16
CA VAL A 231 -19.18 -8.35 17.28
C VAL A 231 -19.12 -7.48 18.54
N PRO A 232 -20.13 -7.55 19.43
CA PRO A 232 -20.08 -6.76 20.65
C PRO A 232 -18.97 -7.22 21.61
N PRO A 233 -18.56 -6.35 22.56
CA PRO A 233 -17.73 -6.73 23.69
C PRO A 233 -18.34 -7.89 24.49
N ASN A 234 -17.50 -8.72 25.10
CA ASN A 234 -18.00 -9.69 26.08
C ASN A 234 -18.57 -8.97 27.33
N PRO A 235 -19.57 -9.56 28.02
CA PRO A 235 -20.05 -9.03 29.28
C PRO A 235 -18.96 -9.00 30.36
N VAL A 236 -18.96 -7.95 31.19
CA VAL A 236 -18.12 -7.87 32.39
C VAL A 236 -18.67 -8.84 33.44
N ALA A 237 -17.92 -9.89 33.77
CA ALA A 237 -18.39 -10.98 34.64
C ALA A 237 -17.96 -10.85 36.13
N ASP A 238 -16.99 -10.00 36.44
CA ASP A 238 -16.33 -9.94 37.76
C ASP A 238 -16.51 -8.58 38.47
N LEU A 239 -17.52 -7.80 38.07
CA LEU A 239 -17.82 -6.52 38.70
C LEU A 239 -18.14 -6.72 40.19
N MET A 240 -17.37 -6.06 41.05
CA MET A 240 -17.50 -6.16 42.50
C MET A 240 -17.27 -4.82 43.19
N VAL A 241 -17.90 -4.64 44.34
CA VAL A 241 -17.62 -3.52 45.26
C VAL A 241 -16.42 -3.90 46.13
N ILE A 242 -15.43 -3.00 46.20
CA ILE A 242 -14.22 -3.20 47.01
C ILE A 242 -14.10 -2.23 48.18
N ALA A 243 -14.87 -1.13 48.19
CA ALA A 243 -14.97 -0.22 49.33
C ALA A 243 -16.26 0.61 49.29
N THR A 244 -16.73 1.02 50.46
CA THR A 244 -17.87 1.94 50.61
C THR A 244 -17.55 3.01 51.63
N SER A 245 -18.07 4.22 51.42
CA SER A 245 -18.12 5.30 52.41
C SER A 245 -19.55 5.85 52.49
N GLY A 246 -19.79 6.82 53.38
CA GLY A 246 -21.10 7.49 53.46
C GLY A 246 -21.56 8.18 52.17
N SER A 247 -20.66 8.41 51.20
CA SER A 247 -21.00 9.10 49.93
C SER A 247 -20.33 8.53 48.68
N SER A 248 -19.64 7.39 48.78
CA SER A 248 -18.93 6.79 47.64
C SER A 248 -18.92 5.27 47.68
N ILE A 249 -18.92 4.67 46.49
CA ILE A 249 -18.67 3.24 46.28
C ILE A 249 -17.44 3.13 45.39
N THR A 250 -16.51 2.26 45.74
CA THR A 250 -15.40 1.88 44.88
C THR A 250 -15.68 0.49 44.33
N ILE A 251 -15.70 0.40 43.01
CA ILE A 251 -15.90 -0.85 42.28
C ILE A 251 -14.63 -1.27 41.56
N ARG A 252 -14.50 -2.56 41.31
CA ARG A 252 -13.43 -3.18 40.51
C ARG A 252 -14.06 -4.18 39.56
N TRP A 253 -13.52 -4.22 38.35
CA TRP A 253 -13.88 -5.17 37.30
C TRP A 253 -12.71 -5.40 36.36
N THR A 254 -12.79 -6.43 35.53
CA THR A 254 -11.89 -6.70 34.42
C THR A 254 -12.53 -6.19 33.12
N THR A 255 -11.80 -5.38 32.36
CA THR A 255 -12.26 -4.92 31.03
C THR A 255 -12.24 -6.07 30.04
N THR A 256 -13.31 -6.19 29.25
CA THR A 256 -13.38 -7.11 28.10
C THR A 256 -12.83 -6.47 26.83
N GLY A 257 -12.73 -7.25 25.75
CA GLY A 257 -12.28 -6.77 24.46
C GLY A 257 -13.33 -5.89 23.77
N ASP A 258 -12.96 -5.34 22.61
CA ASP A 258 -13.89 -4.66 21.70
C ASP A 258 -14.75 -5.72 20.98
N ASP A 259 -14.09 -6.72 20.40
CA ASP A 259 -14.72 -7.88 19.76
C ASP A 259 -14.62 -9.10 20.69
N GLY A 260 -15.58 -9.26 21.59
CA GLY A 260 -15.54 -10.31 22.61
C GLY A 260 -14.39 -10.10 23.61
N ASN A 261 -13.30 -10.88 23.47
CA ASN A 261 -12.09 -10.77 24.30
C ASN A 261 -10.89 -10.15 23.56
N SER A 262 -11.05 -9.82 22.28
CA SER A 262 -10.00 -9.24 21.44
C SER A 262 -10.08 -7.72 21.41
N GLY A 263 -8.94 -7.04 21.32
CA GLY A 263 -8.91 -5.58 21.30
C GLY A 263 -9.22 -4.95 22.66
N GLN A 264 -9.48 -3.65 22.68
CA GLN A 264 -9.86 -2.90 23.87
C GLN A 264 -11.08 -2.06 23.55
N ALA A 265 -12.17 -2.25 24.32
CA ALA A 265 -13.35 -1.42 24.18
C ALA A 265 -12.99 0.07 24.27
N THR A 266 -13.45 0.84 23.29
CA THR A 266 -13.11 2.27 23.15
C THR A 266 -13.77 3.16 24.21
N ALA A 267 -14.84 2.68 24.84
CA ALA A 267 -15.60 3.40 25.86
C ALA A 267 -16.19 2.46 26.93
N LEU A 268 -16.56 3.03 28.07
CA LEU A 268 -17.28 2.36 29.15
C LEU A 268 -18.51 3.19 29.56
N ASP A 269 -19.68 2.56 29.62
CA ASP A 269 -20.88 3.13 30.22
C ASP A 269 -21.08 2.54 31.62
N ILE A 270 -20.84 3.35 32.65
CA ILE A 270 -21.02 2.96 34.05
C ILE A 270 -22.25 3.68 34.58
N ARG A 271 -23.20 2.96 35.17
CA ARG A 271 -24.44 3.52 35.68
C ARG A 271 -24.74 3.10 37.11
N TYR A 272 -25.50 3.93 37.82
CA TYR A 272 -25.99 3.65 39.16
C TYR A 272 -27.46 4.04 39.31
N SER A 273 -28.16 3.34 40.21
CA SER A 273 -29.58 3.55 40.48
C SER A 273 -29.88 3.16 41.94
N PRO A 274 -30.85 3.82 42.60
CA PRO A 274 -31.38 3.35 43.88
C PRO A 274 -32.25 2.09 43.75
N ALA A 275 -32.64 1.71 42.53
CA ALA A 275 -33.39 0.49 42.22
C ALA A 275 -32.52 -0.52 41.44
N PRO A 276 -32.82 -1.84 41.49
CA PRO A 276 -32.08 -2.85 40.73
C PRO A 276 -32.00 -2.51 39.24
N ILE A 277 -30.78 -2.59 38.70
CA ILE A 277 -30.51 -2.41 37.27
C ILE A 277 -30.60 -3.77 36.58
N THR A 278 -31.31 -3.81 35.47
CA THR A 278 -31.48 -4.93 34.55
C THR A 278 -31.14 -4.43 33.15
N GLU A 279 -30.97 -5.34 32.20
CA GLU A 279 -30.73 -4.97 30.79
C GLU A 279 -31.85 -4.06 30.24
N GLY A 280 -33.11 -4.37 30.56
CA GLY A 280 -34.28 -3.60 30.09
C GLY A 280 -34.43 -2.21 30.71
N ASN A 281 -33.78 -1.92 31.84
CA ASN A 281 -33.86 -0.61 32.50
C ASN A 281 -32.50 0.12 32.60
N PHE A 282 -31.44 -0.42 32.00
CA PHE A 282 -30.08 0.12 32.07
C PHE A 282 -30.04 1.60 31.65
N ASN A 283 -30.72 1.93 30.56
CA ASN A 283 -30.77 3.29 30.03
C ASN A 283 -31.52 4.30 30.93
N MET A 284 -32.32 3.82 31.90
CA MET A 284 -33.00 4.66 32.89
C MET A 284 -32.13 4.97 34.12
N ALA A 285 -31.03 4.23 34.31
CA ALA A 285 -30.10 4.48 35.40
C ALA A 285 -29.21 5.70 35.13
N THR A 286 -28.71 6.32 36.21
CA THR A 286 -27.89 7.53 36.12
C THR A 286 -26.47 7.18 35.68
N GLY A 287 -26.02 7.76 34.56
CA GLY A 287 -24.65 7.60 34.07
C GLY A 287 -23.59 8.26 34.96
N VAL A 288 -22.45 7.58 35.10
CA VAL A 288 -21.25 8.10 35.76
C VAL A 288 -20.35 8.71 34.70
N ILE A 289 -20.20 10.03 34.75
CA ILE A 289 -19.28 10.74 33.85
C ILE A 289 -17.85 10.53 34.36
N SER A 290 -17.10 9.65 33.70
CA SER A 290 -15.65 9.54 33.90
C SER A 290 -14.97 10.79 33.33
N ARG A 291 -14.27 11.55 34.18
CA ARG A 291 -13.30 12.56 33.72
C ARG A 291 -11.90 11.98 33.84
N THR A 292 -11.50 11.03 33.00
CA THR A 292 -10.07 10.78 32.74
C THR A 292 -9.81 10.07 31.42
N THR A 293 -8.82 10.61 30.70
CA THR A 293 -8.08 10.13 29.53
C THR A 293 -7.72 8.64 29.55
N ARG A 294 -7.89 7.97 28.39
CA ARG A 294 -7.25 6.71 27.94
C ARG A 294 -7.07 5.64 29.03
N ALA A 295 -7.94 4.61 29.00
CA ALA A 295 -7.97 3.52 29.97
C ALA A 295 -6.62 2.79 30.09
N SER A 296 -5.89 3.09 31.16
CA SER A 296 -4.83 2.23 31.71
C SER A 296 -5.47 1.12 32.56
N ARG A 297 -4.75 0.01 32.72
CA ARG A 297 -5.17 -1.32 33.22
C ARG A 297 -5.76 -1.39 34.65
N THR A 298 -6.07 -0.25 35.26
CA THR A 298 -6.78 -0.11 36.54
C THR A 298 -7.33 1.32 36.63
N SER A 299 -8.65 1.50 36.51
CA SER A 299 -9.30 2.80 36.77
C SER A 299 -10.13 2.76 38.06
N SER A 300 -9.93 3.74 38.93
CA SER A 300 -10.73 3.99 40.14
C SER A 300 -11.45 5.33 39.97
N ALA A 301 -12.77 5.36 40.15
CA ALA A 301 -13.57 6.59 40.07
C ALA A 301 -13.86 7.15 41.47
N ARG A 302 -13.57 8.44 41.72
CA ARG A 302 -13.84 9.16 42.99
C ARG A 302 -14.51 10.51 42.70
N ARG A 303 -15.45 10.95 43.55
CA ARG A 303 -16.28 12.16 43.35
C ARG A 303 -16.09 13.22 44.47
N PRO A 304 -16.12 14.54 44.20
CA PRO A 304 -16.41 15.60 45.18
C PRO A 304 -17.89 16.05 45.11
N ALA A 305 -18.51 16.37 46.26
CA ALA A 305 -19.94 16.76 46.37
C ALA A 305 -20.14 18.25 46.73
N PRO A 306 -21.33 18.84 46.46
CA PRO A 306 -21.63 20.26 46.65
C PRO A 306 -22.06 20.61 48.09
N ARG A 307 -21.79 21.87 48.48
CA ARG A 307 -22.02 22.43 49.81
C ARG A 307 -23.52 22.71 50.04
N LEU A 308 -24.11 22.10 51.07
CA LEU A 308 -25.43 22.48 51.60
C LEU A 308 -25.25 23.28 52.90
N HIS A 309 -25.91 24.43 52.97
CA HIS A 309 -25.97 25.30 54.16
C HIS A 309 -27.03 24.80 55.15
N PRO A 310 -26.78 24.86 56.47
CA PRO A 310 -27.77 24.51 57.48
C PRO A 310 -28.64 25.71 57.86
N THR A 311 -29.93 25.45 58.13
CA THR A 311 -30.83 26.30 58.93
C THR A 311 -30.45 26.28 60.40
#